data_AF-A0A8B8YS76-F1
#
_entry.id   AF-A0A8B8YS76-F1
#
_cell.length_a   1.000
_cell.length_b   1.000
_cell.length_c   1.000
_cell.angle_alpha   90.00
_cell.angle_beta   90.00
_cell.angle_gamma   90.00
#
_symmetry.space_group_name_H-M   'P 1'
#
loop_
_entity.id
_entity.type
_entity.pdbx_description
1 polymer ?
#
loop_
_entity_poly.entity_id
_entity_poly.type
_entity_poly.pdbx_seq_one_letter_code
_entity_poly.pdbx_strand_id
1 'polypeptide(L)'
;MRGGRAPAFLLGGGVSDRPRLFRSSKLRPPPAPQIPEVGPEEAALLLSLLWMPALLPVVYRLLLLPRALLSMASGSPPSQPSPASGSAYVAGSVSAAFVTCPNEKVAKEIARAVVEKHLAACVNLIPQITSIYEWKGKIEEDSEVLMMIKTQSSLVPALTDFVR
;
A
#
# COMPACT_ATOMS: atom_id res chain seq x y z
N MET A 1 0.57 -39.76 13.73
CA MET A 1 -0.21 -38.58 14.16
C MET A 1 0.40 -38.02 15.44
N ARG A 2 1.34 -37.07 15.34
CA ARG A 2 1.78 -36.28 16.51
C ARG A 2 1.78 -34.83 16.09
N GLY A 3 0.96 -34.03 16.78
CA GLY A 3 0.91 -32.59 16.61
C GLY A 3 2.20 -31.97 17.13
N GLY A 4 3.06 -31.56 16.21
CA GLY A 4 4.15 -30.64 16.49
C GLY A 4 3.56 -29.24 16.60
N ARG A 5 3.62 -28.64 17.79
CA ARG A 5 3.32 -27.22 17.98
C ARG A 5 4.42 -26.41 17.29
N ALA A 6 4.03 -25.55 16.35
CA ALA A 6 4.97 -24.71 15.62
C ALA A 6 5.62 -23.67 16.55
N PRO A 7 6.96 -23.53 16.56
CA PRO A 7 7.62 -22.44 17.25
C PRO A 7 7.45 -21.12 16.46
N ALA A 8 6.86 -20.11 17.09
CA ALA A 8 6.78 -18.76 16.53
C ALA A 8 8.17 -18.11 16.57
N PHE A 9 8.82 -17.98 15.40
CA PHE A 9 10.13 -17.34 15.29
C PHE A 9 9.94 -15.85 14.94
N LEU A 10 10.25 -14.97 15.89
CA LEU A 10 10.14 -13.51 15.78
C LEU A 10 11.41 -12.96 15.12
N LEU A 11 11.41 -12.83 13.79
CA LEU A 11 12.44 -12.06 13.09
C LEU A 11 11.96 -10.61 12.95
N GLY A 12 12.54 -9.72 13.75
CA GLY A 12 12.43 -8.28 13.56
C GLY A 12 13.16 -7.86 12.29
N GLY A 13 12.42 -7.37 11.29
CA GLY A 13 13.00 -6.88 10.05
C GLY A 13 12.07 -5.91 9.30
N GLY A 14 12.55 -4.67 9.16
CA GLY A 14 12.27 -3.68 8.10
C GLY A 14 10.85 -3.58 7.54
N VAL A 15 10.09 -2.59 8.02
CA VAL A 15 8.78 -2.18 7.50
C VAL A 15 8.90 -1.67 6.06
N SER A 16 8.30 -2.39 5.12
CA SER A 16 7.93 -1.85 3.80
C SER A 16 6.64 -1.04 3.97
N ASP A 17 6.76 0.27 3.79
CA ASP A 17 5.68 1.25 3.92
C ASP A 17 4.47 0.91 3.05
N ARG A 18 3.36 0.53 3.70
CA ARG A 18 2.01 0.89 3.26
C ARG A 18 1.12 1.15 4.47
N PRO A 19 0.68 2.39 4.72
CA PRO A 19 -0.39 2.64 5.65
C PRO A 19 -1.71 2.41 4.92
N ARG A 20 -2.57 1.54 5.47
CA ARG A 20 -4.02 1.71 5.40
C ARG A 20 -4.71 0.76 6.37
N LEU A 21 -5.00 1.35 7.52
CA LEU A 21 -6.00 0.94 8.49
C LEU A 21 -7.26 0.39 7.80
N PHE A 22 -7.78 -0.67 8.40
CA PHE A 22 -9.16 -1.16 8.30
C PHE A 22 -10.16 -0.09 7.83
N ARG A 23 -10.68 -0.25 6.61
CA ARG A 23 -11.98 0.31 6.25
C ARG A 23 -12.72 -0.68 5.35
N SER A 24 -13.39 -1.64 6.00
CA SER A 24 -14.47 -2.39 5.37
C SER A 24 -15.69 -1.46 5.30
N SER A 25 -15.74 -0.64 4.27
CA SER A 25 -16.94 0.11 3.89
C SER A 25 -16.98 0.21 2.37
N LYS A 26 -17.90 -0.53 1.75
CA LYS A 26 -18.37 -0.44 0.36
C LYS A 26 -17.86 0.80 -0.38
N LEU A 27 -16.88 0.62 -1.27
CA LEU A 27 -16.53 1.62 -2.28
C LEU A 27 -17.71 1.73 -3.26
N ARG A 28 -18.54 2.77 -3.09
CA ARG A 28 -19.32 3.30 -4.22
C ARG A 28 -18.34 4.02 -5.15
N PRO A 29 -18.44 3.87 -6.47
CA PRO A 29 -17.64 4.66 -7.39
C PRO A 29 -17.97 6.16 -7.23
N PRO A 30 -16.99 7.06 -7.35
CA PRO A 30 -17.24 8.50 -7.33
C PRO A 30 -18.11 8.91 -8.54
N PRO A 31 -18.98 9.92 -8.41
CA PRO A 31 -19.69 10.48 -9.56
C PRO A 31 -18.69 11.04 -10.57
N ALA A 32 -18.96 10.81 -11.85
CA ALA A 32 -18.12 11.29 -12.94
C ALA A 32 -17.97 12.83 -12.88
N PRO A 33 -16.78 13.38 -13.20
CA PRO A 33 -16.61 14.82 -13.31
C PRO A 33 -17.46 15.34 -14.47
N GLN A 34 -18.28 16.36 -14.19
CA GLN A 34 -19.03 17.08 -15.22
C GLN A 34 -18.03 17.94 -16.00
N ILE A 35 -17.78 17.58 -17.26
CA ILE A 35 -16.98 18.38 -18.18
C ILE A 35 -17.86 19.57 -18.61
N PRO A 36 -17.43 20.84 -18.45
CA PRO A 36 -18.19 21.95 -18.99
C PRO A 36 -18.17 21.87 -20.52
N GLU A 37 -19.35 21.73 -21.12
CA GLU A 37 -19.58 21.88 -22.55
C GLU A 37 -19.21 23.32 -22.96
N VAL A 38 -18.12 23.47 -23.72
CA VAL A 38 -17.73 24.76 -24.30
C VAL A 38 -18.58 24.98 -25.56
N GLY A 39 -19.40 26.03 -25.54
CA GLY A 39 -20.35 26.32 -26.61
C GLY A 39 -19.67 26.59 -27.97
N PRO A 40 -20.33 26.27 -29.09
CA PRO A 40 -19.78 26.39 -30.45
C PRO A 40 -19.46 27.84 -30.87
N GLU A 41 -19.93 28.85 -30.12
CA GLU A 41 -19.66 30.26 -30.40
C GLU A 41 -18.27 30.77 -29.97
N GLU A 42 -17.59 30.15 -28.99
CA GLU A 42 -16.23 30.58 -28.60
C GLU A 42 -15.14 30.06 -29.55
N ALA A 43 -15.37 28.93 -30.23
CA ALA A 43 -14.45 28.35 -31.20
C ALA A 43 -14.29 29.23 -32.47
N ALA A 44 -15.31 30.02 -32.81
CA ALA A 44 -15.31 30.86 -34.00
C ALA A 44 -14.41 32.11 -33.86
N LEU A 45 -14.25 32.65 -32.65
CA LEU A 45 -13.40 33.81 -32.38
C LEU A 45 -11.91 33.45 -32.30
N LEU A 46 -11.57 32.20 -31.96
CA LEU A 46 -10.18 31.73 -31.91
C LEU A 46 -9.60 31.35 -33.28
N LEU A 47 -10.46 30.98 -34.24
CA LEU A 47 -10.03 30.63 -35.60
C LEU A 47 -9.73 31.86 -36.48
N SER A 48 -10.31 33.03 -36.18
CA SER A 48 -10.03 34.26 -36.94
C SER A 48 -8.68 34.90 -36.58
N LEU A 49 -8.13 34.63 -35.39
CA LEU A 49 -6.81 35.09 -34.97
C LEU A 49 -5.66 34.27 -35.55
N LEU A 50 -5.93 33.07 -36.08
CA LEU A 50 -4.92 32.17 -36.65
C LEU A 50 -4.55 32.49 -38.11
N TRP A 51 -5.28 33.39 -38.79
CA TRP A 51 -5.02 33.79 -40.18
C TRP A 51 -4.25 35.12 -40.32
N MET A 52 -3.67 35.70 -39.25
CA MET A 52 -2.85 36.91 -39.35
C MET A 52 -1.34 36.57 -39.48
N PRO A 53 -0.76 36.53 -40.69
CA PRO A 53 0.64 36.12 -40.92
C PRO A 53 1.67 37.08 -40.30
N ALA A 54 1.25 38.26 -39.86
CA ALA A 54 2.12 39.28 -39.28
C ALA A 54 2.48 39.08 -37.79
N LEU A 55 1.82 38.13 -37.08
CA LEU A 55 2.09 37.89 -35.65
C LEU A 55 2.93 36.63 -35.36
N LEU A 56 3.12 35.76 -36.35
CA LEU A 56 3.93 34.55 -36.26
C LEU A 56 5.38 34.75 -35.76
N PRO A 57 6.15 35.77 -36.18
CA PRO A 57 7.53 35.91 -35.72
C PRO A 57 7.65 36.34 -34.24
N VAL A 58 6.62 36.99 -33.68
CA VAL A 58 6.60 37.39 -32.26
C VAL A 58 6.22 36.20 -31.38
N VAL A 59 5.23 35.41 -31.80
CA VAL A 59 4.78 34.21 -31.09
C VAL A 59 5.87 33.12 -31.09
N TYR A 60 6.60 32.95 -32.19
CA TYR A 60 7.69 31.98 -32.30
C TYR A 60 8.89 32.34 -31.42
N ARG A 61 9.23 33.64 -31.29
CA ARG A 61 10.26 34.10 -30.33
C ARG A 61 9.86 33.91 -28.87
N LEU A 62 8.57 33.99 -28.55
CA LEU A 62 8.07 33.75 -27.20
C LEU A 62 8.02 32.25 -26.84
N LEU A 63 7.73 31.39 -27.83
CA LEU A 63 7.68 29.92 -27.69
C LEU A 63 9.06 29.24 -27.64
N LEU A 64 10.10 29.88 -28.19
CA LEU A 64 11.48 29.37 -28.20
C LEU A 64 12.32 29.76 -26.99
N LEU A 65 11.80 30.61 -26.09
CA LEU A 65 12.47 30.86 -24.83
C LEU A 65 12.38 29.61 -23.95
N PRO A 66 13.49 29.16 -23.32
CA PRO A 66 13.43 28.10 -22.34
C PRO A 66 12.42 28.47 -21.26
N ARG A 67 11.38 27.65 -21.08
CA ARG A 67 10.35 27.78 -20.04
C ARG A 67 10.91 27.98 -18.62
N ALA A 68 12.19 27.69 -18.42
CA ALA A 68 12.93 27.94 -17.19
C ALA A 68 12.96 29.43 -16.77
N LEU A 69 12.91 30.39 -17.70
CA LEU A 69 13.04 31.82 -17.35
C LEU A 69 11.71 32.49 -16.96
N LEU A 70 10.55 31.93 -17.32
CA LEU A 70 9.24 32.45 -16.89
C LEU A 70 8.80 31.92 -15.52
N SER A 71 9.52 30.96 -14.93
CA SER A 71 9.14 30.28 -13.68
C SER A 71 9.70 30.93 -12.40
N MET A 72 10.30 32.12 -12.48
CA MET A 72 10.96 32.76 -11.33
C MET A 72 10.21 33.97 -10.74
N ALA A 73 8.99 34.28 -11.20
CA ALA A 73 8.29 35.51 -10.79
C ALA A 73 6.94 35.33 -10.06
N SER A 74 6.43 34.11 -9.88
CA SER A 74 5.29 33.89 -8.97
C SER A 74 5.29 32.46 -8.46
N GLY A 75 5.89 32.28 -7.29
CA GLY A 75 5.95 30.98 -6.66
C GLY A 75 6.26 31.19 -5.20
N SER A 76 5.24 31.53 -4.41
CA SER A 76 5.18 31.03 -3.04
C SER A 76 5.60 29.55 -3.11
N PRO A 77 6.56 29.09 -2.29
CA PRO A 77 6.92 27.67 -2.29
C PRO A 77 5.60 26.88 -2.16
N PRO A 78 5.39 25.82 -2.96
CA PRO A 78 4.20 25.00 -2.80
C PRO A 78 4.15 24.61 -1.33
N SER A 79 3.15 25.15 -0.62
CA SER A 79 2.89 24.76 0.75
C SER A 79 2.79 23.25 0.72
N GLN A 80 3.78 22.59 1.35
CA GLN A 80 3.70 21.15 1.49
C GLN A 80 2.31 20.86 2.06
N PRO A 81 1.57 19.88 1.52
CA PRO A 81 0.31 19.50 2.10
C PRO A 81 0.58 19.21 3.58
N SER A 82 0.10 20.09 4.46
CA SER A 82 0.09 19.85 5.90
C SER A 82 -0.40 18.42 6.07
N PRO A 83 0.34 17.53 6.74
CA PRO A 83 -0.05 16.14 6.85
C PRO A 83 -1.48 16.14 7.36
N ALA A 84 -2.41 15.72 6.48
CA ALA A 84 -3.81 15.61 6.81
C ALA A 84 -3.86 14.85 8.13
N SER A 85 -4.54 15.43 9.13
CA SER A 85 -4.68 14.94 10.50
C SER A 85 -5.01 13.44 10.54
N GLY A 86 -3.97 12.64 10.42
CA GLY A 86 -3.94 11.21 10.50
C GLY A 86 -3.00 10.91 11.62
N SER A 87 -3.42 10.05 12.55
CA SER A 87 -2.59 9.60 13.65
C SER A 87 -1.19 9.28 13.12
N ALA A 88 -0.19 10.01 13.59
CA ALA A 88 1.19 9.75 13.21
C ALA A 88 1.52 8.28 13.51
N TYR A 89 2.19 7.61 12.58
CA TYR A 89 2.69 6.26 12.82
C TYR A 89 3.74 6.31 13.92
N VAL A 90 3.55 5.51 14.97
CA VAL A 90 4.55 5.34 16.02
C VAL A 90 5.43 4.16 15.63
N ALA A 91 6.73 4.37 15.50
CA ALA A 91 7.67 3.30 15.20
C ALA A 91 7.56 2.16 16.23
N GLY A 92 7.45 0.93 15.75
CA GLY A 92 7.26 -0.25 16.60
C GLY A 92 5.83 -0.46 17.13
N SER A 93 4.85 0.37 16.75
CA SER A 93 3.43 0.14 17.10
C SER A 93 2.78 -1.02 16.33
N VAL A 94 3.36 -1.41 15.20
CA VAL A 94 2.90 -2.51 14.34
C VAL A 94 4.03 -3.52 14.18
N SER A 95 3.68 -4.80 14.19
CA SER A 95 4.59 -5.93 14.01
C SER A 95 4.11 -6.86 12.90
N ALA A 96 5.05 -7.49 12.22
CA ALA A 96 4.80 -8.61 11.32
C ALA A 96 5.25 -9.90 12.02
N ALA A 97 4.32 -10.78 12.33
CA ALA A 97 4.60 -12.10 12.90
C ALA A 97 4.62 -13.16 11.80
N PHE A 98 5.56 -14.10 11.92
CA PHE A 98 5.71 -15.24 11.02
C PHE A 98 5.32 -16.52 11.75
N VAL A 99 4.39 -17.27 11.17
CA VAL A 99 3.91 -18.55 11.71
C VAL A 99 3.94 -19.58 10.59
N THR A 100 4.55 -20.74 10.82
CA THR A 100 4.49 -21.85 9.88
C THR A 100 3.34 -22.79 10.23
N CYS A 101 2.72 -23.37 9.22
CA CYS A 101 1.61 -24.30 9.34
C CYS A 101 1.86 -25.54 8.47
N PRO A 102 1.44 -26.73 8.92
CA PRO A 102 1.72 -27.99 8.21
C PRO A 102 0.92 -28.14 6.90
N ASN A 103 -0.18 -27.39 6.74
CA ASN A 103 -0.98 -27.45 5.53
C ASN A 103 -1.79 -26.16 5.30
N GLU A 104 -2.24 -25.96 4.07
CA GLU A 104 -2.99 -24.77 3.67
C GLU A 104 -4.36 -24.66 4.33
N LYS A 105 -5.01 -25.79 4.62
CA LYS A 105 -6.34 -25.81 5.26
C LYS A 105 -6.27 -25.21 6.67
N VAL A 106 -5.34 -25.69 7.48
CA VAL A 106 -5.07 -25.20 8.85
C VAL A 106 -4.64 -23.74 8.81
N ALA A 107 -3.74 -23.37 7.88
CA ALA A 107 -3.31 -21.98 7.74
C ALA A 107 -4.50 -21.03 7.43
N LYS A 108 -5.43 -21.46 6.56
CA LYS A 108 -6.66 -20.70 6.23
C LYS A 108 -7.62 -20.61 7.41
N GLU A 109 -7.80 -21.68 8.17
CA GLU A 109 -8.65 -21.70 9.37
C GLU A 109 -8.11 -20.74 10.44
N ILE A 110 -6.81 -20.80 10.73
CA ILE A 110 -6.15 -19.88 11.69
C ILE A 110 -6.23 -18.44 11.18
N ALA A 111 -5.91 -18.20 9.91
CA ALA A 111 -5.94 -16.85 9.31
C ALA A 111 -7.33 -16.20 9.42
N ARG A 112 -8.40 -16.95 9.17
CA ARG A 112 -9.77 -16.45 9.33
C ARG A 112 -10.07 -16.14 10.79
N ALA A 113 -9.77 -17.07 11.69
CA ALA A 113 -10.07 -16.90 13.11
C ALA A 113 -9.34 -15.71 13.76
N VAL A 114 -8.06 -15.47 13.44
CA VAL A 114 -7.30 -14.34 14.01
C VAL A 114 -7.81 -12.99 13.50
N VAL A 115 -8.29 -12.92 12.25
CA VAL A 115 -8.85 -11.70 11.68
C VAL A 115 -10.25 -11.44 12.23
N GLU A 116 -11.09 -12.48 12.33
CA GLU A 116 -12.44 -12.41 12.92
C GLU A 116 -12.41 -11.99 14.40
N LYS A 117 -11.41 -12.46 15.16
CA LYS A 117 -11.19 -12.08 16.56
C LYS A 117 -10.48 -10.73 16.72
N HIS A 118 -10.20 -10.02 15.63
CA HIS A 118 -9.46 -8.75 15.62
C HIS A 118 -8.06 -8.81 16.26
N LEU A 119 -7.44 -10.00 16.28
CA LEU A 119 -6.06 -10.20 16.74
C LEU A 119 -5.03 -9.83 15.67
N ALA A 120 -5.45 -9.79 14.41
CA ALA A 120 -4.64 -9.37 13.27
C ALA A 120 -5.44 -8.55 12.27
N ALA A 121 -4.79 -7.63 11.59
CA ALA A 121 -5.42 -6.82 10.56
C ALA A 121 -5.44 -7.55 9.20
N CYS A 122 -4.36 -8.24 8.85
CA CYS A 122 -4.30 -9.06 7.65
C CYS A 122 -3.28 -10.19 7.80
N VAL A 123 -3.47 -11.23 6.99
CA VAL A 123 -2.60 -12.39 6.93
C VAL A 123 -2.31 -12.70 5.47
N ASN A 124 -1.03 -12.82 5.11
CA ASN A 124 -0.63 -13.37 3.81
C ASN A 124 -0.26 -14.84 4.00
N LEU A 125 -0.76 -15.71 3.12
CA LEU A 125 -0.39 -17.12 3.07
C LEU A 125 0.58 -17.33 1.91
N ILE A 126 1.74 -17.90 2.20
CA ILE A 126 2.76 -18.27 1.22
C ILE A 126 2.79 -19.81 1.21
N PRO A 127 2.11 -20.45 0.24
CA PRO A 127 2.06 -21.90 0.15
C PRO A 127 3.37 -22.48 -0.38
N GLN A 128 3.55 -23.80 -0.24
CA GLN A 128 4.64 -24.56 -0.85
C GLN A 128 6.04 -24.09 -0.41
N ILE A 129 6.21 -23.80 0.87
CA ILE A 129 7.56 -23.59 1.43
C ILE A 129 8.14 -24.93 1.87
N THR A 130 9.47 -25.05 1.81
CA THR A 130 10.21 -26.18 2.38
C THR A 130 10.93 -25.70 3.62
N SER A 131 10.62 -26.28 4.77
CA SER A 131 11.27 -26.01 6.04
C SER A 131 12.35 -27.06 6.28
N ILE A 132 13.60 -26.61 6.37
CA ILE A 132 14.78 -27.47 6.60
C ILE A 132 15.27 -27.22 8.03
N TYR A 133 15.34 -28.26 8.85
CA TYR A 133 15.72 -28.15 10.26
C TYR A 133 16.40 -29.41 10.79
N GLU A 134 17.10 -29.30 11.92
CA GLU A 134 17.72 -30.46 12.57
C GLU A 134 16.79 -31.05 13.64
N TRP A 135 16.54 -32.35 13.57
CA TRP A 135 15.80 -33.08 14.59
C TRP A 135 16.48 -34.41 14.89
N LYS A 136 16.77 -34.65 16.18
CA LYS A 136 17.45 -35.87 16.66
C LYS A 136 18.75 -36.20 15.90
N GLY A 137 19.53 -35.17 15.56
CA GLY A 137 20.81 -35.32 14.85
C GLY A 137 20.69 -35.62 13.36
N LYS A 138 19.51 -35.41 12.76
CA LYS A 138 19.29 -35.55 11.31
C LYS A 138 18.68 -34.27 10.75
N ILE A 139 19.07 -33.92 9.52
CA ILE A 139 18.41 -32.87 8.77
C ILE A 139 17.11 -33.43 8.20
N GLU A 140 16.02 -32.77 8.53
CA GLU A 140 14.67 -33.07 8.05
C GLU A 140 14.20 -31.94 7.12
N GLU A 141 13.37 -32.31 6.15
CA GLU A 141 12.73 -31.37 5.22
C GLU A 141 11.22 -31.62 5.22
N ASP A 142 10.43 -30.59 5.56
CA ASP A 142 8.97 -30.66 5.56
C ASP A 142 8.37 -29.61 4.64
N SER A 143 7.26 -29.96 3.97
CA SER A 143 6.47 -28.99 3.21
C SER A 143 5.49 -28.28 4.14
N GLU A 144 5.56 -26.96 4.17
CA GLU A 144 4.76 -26.11 5.05
C GLU A 144 4.12 -24.94 4.28
N VAL A 145 3.31 -24.16 5.00
CA VAL A 145 2.75 -22.88 4.57
C VAL A 145 3.20 -21.81 5.55
N LEU A 146 3.82 -20.75 5.04
CA LEU A 146 4.23 -19.60 5.85
C LEU A 146 3.10 -18.56 5.90
N MET A 147 2.76 -18.14 7.11
CA MET A 147 1.80 -17.07 7.39
C MET A 147 2.55 -15.80 7.80
N MET A 148 2.31 -14.69 7.10
CA MET A 148 2.79 -13.37 7.49
C MET A 148 1.63 -12.51 8.00
N ILE A 149 1.54 -12.40 9.32
CA ILE A 149 0.45 -11.78 10.07
C ILE A 149 0.84 -10.36 10.46
N LYS A 150 0.05 -9.35 10.05
CA LYS A 150 0.28 -7.95 10.43
C LYS A 150 -0.68 -7.60 11.55
N THR A 151 -0.13 -7.19 12.68
CA THR A 151 -0.92 -6.81 13.86
C THR A 151 -0.26 -5.67 14.63
N GLN A 152 -0.98 -5.08 15.57
CA GLN A 152 -0.40 -4.15 16.52
C GLN A 152 0.57 -4.90 17.43
N SER A 153 1.73 -4.30 17.73
CA SER A 153 2.76 -4.94 18.56
C SER A 153 2.23 -5.31 19.96
N SER A 154 1.26 -4.55 20.47
CA SER A 154 0.56 -4.83 21.74
C SER A 154 -0.29 -6.11 21.72
N LEU A 155 -0.74 -6.56 20.54
CA LEU A 155 -1.59 -7.75 20.37
C LEU A 155 -0.79 -9.02 20.08
N VAL A 156 0.53 -8.92 19.88
CA VAL A 156 1.39 -10.08 19.61
C VAL A 156 1.29 -11.16 20.71
N PRO A 157 1.24 -10.84 22.01
CA PRO A 157 1.05 -11.85 23.05
C PRO A 157 -0.28 -12.60 22.90
N ALA A 158 -1.39 -11.88 22.74
CA ALA A 158 -2.73 -12.47 22.56
C ALA A 158 -2.84 -13.29 21.27
N LEU A 159 -2.21 -12.83 20.19
CA LEU A 159 -2.07 -13.59 18.94
C LEU A 159 -1.29 -14.89 19.17
N THR A 160 -0.19 -14.81 19.92
CA THR A 160 0.66 -15.98 20.22
C THR A 160 -0.09 -17.01 21.05
N ASP A 161 -0.84 -16.56 22.07
CA ASP A 161 -1.62 -17.45 22.93
C ASP A 161 -2.79 -18.10 22.18
N PHE A 162 -3.34 -17.44 21.16
CA PHE A 162 -4.35 -18.02 20.29
C PHE A 162 -3.81 -19.13 19.37
N VAL A 163 -2.54 -19.02 18.94
CA VAL A 163 -1.92 -19.95 17.98
C VAL A 163 -1.34 -21.21 18.68
N ARG A 164 -1.00 -21.12 19.96
CA ARG A 164 -0.40 -22.22 20.77
C ARG A 164 -1.34 -23.39 21.05
#